data_AF-A0A4Q3XS87-F1
#
_entry.id   AF-A0A4Q3XS87-F1
#
_cell.length_a   1.000
_cell.length_b   1.000
_cell.length_c   1.000
_cell.angle_alpha   90.00
_cell.angle_beta   90.00
_cell.angle_gamma   90.00
#
_symmetry.space_group_name_H-M   'P 1'
#
loop_
_entity.id
_entity.type
_entity.pdbx_description
1 polymer ?
#
loop_
_entity_poly.entity_id
_entity_poly.type
_entity_poly.pdbx_seq_one_letter_code
_entity_poly.pdbx_strand_id
1 'polypeptide(L)' 'TLLEGGPAYGVIDARDGFLLYGREGHEAAFRALAAEVEASADGFEVIPLKDEADRCDRLFIAPLTEEKSFDPRD' A
#
# COMPACT_ATOMS: atom_id res chain seq x y z
N THR A 1 -25.09 6.91 10.02
CA THR A 1 -24.35 8.16 9.77
C THR A 1 -22.87 7.88 9.96
N LEU A 2 -22.01 8.54 9.18
CA LEU A 2 -20.56 8.30 8.92
C LEU A 2 -20.36 7.16 7.91
N LEU A 3 -19.99 7.42 6.66
CA LEU A 3 -18.68 7.94 6.25
C LEU A 3 -18.78 8.91 5.06
N GLU A 4 -19.46 10.04 5.26
CA GLU A 4 -19.29 11.20 4.37
C GLU A 4 -18.07 11.96 4.85
N GLY A 5 -16.91 11.75 4.21
CA GLY A 5 -15.64 12.43 4.53
C GLY A 5 -14.47 11.56 4.99
N GLY A 6 -14.52 10.23 4.82
CA GLY A 6 -13.37 9.35 5.10
C GLY A 6 -12.19 9.54 4.12
N PRO A 7 -10.95 9.19 4.51
CA PRO A 7 -9.75 9.38 3.69
C PRO A 7 -9.84 8.71 2.31
N ALA A 8 -9.13 9.26 1.33
CA ALA A 8 -9.12 8.83 -0.08
C ALA A 8 -8.58 7.40 -0.31
N TYR A 9 -8.07 6.77 0.75
CA TYR A 9 -7.47 5.45 0.80
C TYR A 9 -7.76 4.83 2.17
N GLY A 10 -7.71 3.51 2.26
CA GLY A 10 -7.64 2.83 3.56
C GLY A 10 -6.30 2.13 3.73
N VAL A 11 -5.88 2.02 4.99
CA VAL A 11 -4.66 1.33 5.40
C VAL A 11 -5.07 0.08 6.15
N ILE A 12 -4.59 -1.08 5.72
CA ILE A 12 -4.65 -2.30 6.52
C ILE A 12 -3.27 -2.52 7.11
N ASP A 13 -3.19 -2.54 8.44
CA ASP A 13 -2.02 -3.00 9.17
C ASP A 13 -1.95 -4.53 9.02
N ALA A 14 -1.03 -5.00 8.18
CA ALA A 14 -0.56 -6.36 8.26
C ALA A 14 0.62 -6.37 9.24
N ARG A 15 0.77 -7.45 10.00
CA ARG A 15 1.83 -7.64 10.99
C ARG A 15 3.25 -7.27 10.49
N ASP A 16 3.44 -7.32 9.17
CA ASP A 16 4.69 -7.13 8.47
C ASP A 16 4.58 -6.11 7.30
N GLY A 17 3.57 -5.22 7.29
CA GLY A 17 3.44 -4.20 6.23
C GLY A 17 2.10 -3.45 6.18
N PHE A 18 2.00 -2.48 5.28
CA PHE A 18 0.79 -1.68 5.05
C PHE A 18 0.22 -1.95 3.66
N LEU A 19 -1.10 -2.13 3.57
CA LEU A 19 -1.79 -2.15 2.29
C LEU A 19 -2.57 -0.85 2.10
N LEU A 20 -2.20 -0.06 1.09
CA LEU A 20 -2.98 1.06 0.58
C LEU A 20 -3.88 0.56 -0.53
N TYR A 21 -5.16 0.92 -0.50
CA TYR A 21 -6.07 0.72 -1.61
C TYR A 21 -6.69 2.05 -2.05
N GLY A 22 -6.73 2.26 -3.36
CA GLY A 22 -7.41 3.37 -3.99
C GLY A 22 -8.91 3.19 -3.90
N ARG A 23 -9.62 4.28 -3.62
CA ARG A 23 -11.08 4.32 -3.67
C ARG A 23 -11.54 4.86 -5.03
N GLU A 24 -12.60 4.27 -5.58
CA GLU A 24 -13.24 4.76 -6.80
C GLU A 24 -13.61 6.25 -6.65
N GLY A 25 -13.28 7.06 -7.66
CA GLY A 25 -13.48 8.52 -7.67
C GLY A 25 -12.38 9.33 -6.97
N HIS A 26 -11.35 8.68 -6.43
CA HIS A 26 -10.20 9.32 -5.78
C HIS A 26 -8.85 8.88 -6.36
N GLU A 27 -8.83 8.40 -7.61
CA GLU A 27 -7.67 7.80 -8.29
C GLU A 27 -6.50 8.78 -8.38
N ALA A 28 -6.76 10.07 -8.60
CA ALA A 28 -5.72 11.10 -8.66
C ALA A 28 -5.03 11.30 -7.30
N ALA A 29 -5.79 11.27 -6.20
CA ALA A 29 -5.25 11.39 -4.85
C ALA A 29 -4.44 10.14 -4.46
N PHE A 30 -4.93 8.95 -4.84
CA PHE A 30 -4.18 7.71 -4.67
C PHE A 30 -2.84 7.75 -5.43
N ARG A 31 -2.84 8.20 -6.69
CA ARG A 31 -1.61 8.32 -7.50
C ARG A 31 -0.61 9.32 -6.93
N ALA A 32 -1.08 10.42 -6.36
CA ALA A 32 -0.22 11.40 -5.70
C ALA A 32 0.45 10.77 -4.47
N LEU A 33 -0.33 10.13 -3.59
CA LEU A 33 0.19 9.45 -2.41
C LEU A 33 1.14 8.31 -2.78
N ALA A 34 0.82 7.54 -3.82
CA ALA A 34 1.68 6.48 -4.35
C ALA A 34 3.06 7.02 -4.71
N ALA A 35 3.11 8.12 -5.47
CA ALA A 35 4.35 8.76 -5.86
C ALA A 35 5.13 9.31 -4.66
N GLU A 36 4.46 9.86 -3.65
CA GLU A 36 5.09 10.32 -2.41
C GLU A 36 5.71 9.19 -1.61
N VAL A 37 5.01 8.05 -1.51
CA VAL A 37 5.50 6.84 -0.84
C VAL A 37 6.69 6.24 -1.59
N GLU A 38 6.62 6.12 -2.91
CA GLU A 38 7.75 5.66 -3.74
C GLU A 38 8.97 6.59 -3.64
N ALA A 39 8.76 7.91 -3.61
CA ALA A 39 9.84 8.88 -3.44
C ALA A 39 10.47 8.84 -2.04
N SER A 40 9.74 8.35 -1.03
CA SER A 40 10.17 8.26 0.35
C SER A 40 10.67 6.87 0.75
N ALA A 41 10.88 5.97 -0.22
CA ALA A 41 11.21 4.55 -0.03
C ALA A 41 12.63 4.28 0.54
N ASP A 42 12.94 4.92 1.67
CA ASP A 42 14.10 4.61 2.50
C ASP A 42 13.62 3.76 3.69
N GLY A 43 14.08 2.50 3.75
CA GLY A 43 13.71 1.57 4.82
C GLY A 43 12.41 0.78 4.60
N PHE A 44 11.75 0.89 3.45
CA PHE A 44 10.61 0.05 3.06
C PHE A 44 10.58 -0.21 1.54
N GLU A 45 10.07 -1.38 1.15
CA GLU A 45 9.78 -1.79 -0.22
C GLU A 45 8.32 -1.46 -0.56
N VAL A 46 8.09 -0.90 -1.75
CA VAL A 46 6.77 -0.56 -2.26
C VAL A 46 6.46 -1.47 -3.45
N ILE A 47 5.43 -2.29 -3.32
CA ILE A 47 5.00 -3.26 -4.33
C ILE A 47 3.65 -2.80 -4.91
N PRO A 48 3.61 -2.33 -6.16
CA PRO A 48 2.35 -1.98 -6.82
C PRO A 48 1.58 -3.23 -7.22
N LEU A 49 0.34 -3.32 -6.76
CA LEU A 49 -0.61 -4.36 -7.12
C LEU A 49 -1.51 -3.81 -8.23
N LYS A 50 -1.39 -4.43 -9.40
CA LYS A 50 -2.15 -4.05 -10.58
C LYS A 50 -3.34 -4.98 -10.80
N ASP A 51 -4.43 -4.44 -11.31
CA ASP A 51 -5.58 -5.22 -11.80
C ASP A 51 -5.31 -5.83 -13.18
N GLU A 52 -6.29 -6.58 -13.71
CA GLU A 52 -6.22 -7.20 -15.04
C GLU A 52 -6.10 -6.19 -16.19
N ALA A 53 -6.36 -4.90 -15.94
CA ALA A 53 -6.22 -3.80 -16.88
C ALA A 53 -4.91 -3.02 -16.69
N ASP A 54 -3.94 -3.57 -15.95
CA ASP A 54 -2.65 -2.95 -15.58
C ASP A 54 -2.80 -1.65 -14.76
N ARG A 55 -3.97 -1.41 -14.16
CA ARG A 55 -4.18 -0.24 -13.30
C ARG A 55 -3.70 -0.57 -11.89
N CYS A 56 -2.82 0.27 -11.37
CA CYS A 56 -2.43 0.20 -9.96
C CYS A 56 -3.56 0.78 -9.10
N ASP A 57 -4.33 -0.09 -8.46
CA ASP A 57 -5.39 0.27 -7.51
C ASP A 57 -4.98 0.00 -6.06
N ARG A 58 -3.85 -0.69 -5.85
CA ARG A 58 -3.37 -1.09 -4.53
C ARG A 58 -1.84 -1.00 -4.45
N LEU A 59 -1.32 -0.60 -3.30
CA LEU A 59 0.11 -0.63 -2.98
C LEU A 59 0.32 -1.42 -1.71
N PHE A 60 1.24 -2.38 -1.74
CA PHE A 60 1.75 -3.03 -0.55
C PHE A 60 3.09 -2.42 -0.15
N ILE A 61 3.22 -2.01 1.11
CA ILE A 61 4.40 -1.35 1.65
C ILE A 61 4.97 -2.25 2.74
N ALA A 62 6.12 -2.85 2.50
CA ALA A 62 6.78 -3.75 3.46
C ALA A 62 8.01 -3.06 4.04
N PRO A 63 8.25 -3.08 5.36
CA PRO A 63 9.52 -2.62 5.92
C PRO A 63 10.68 -3.47 5.37
N LEU A 64 11.81 -2.83 5.05
CA LEU A 64 13.04 -3.50 4.59
C LEU A 64 13.83 -4.15 5.73
N THR A 65 13.23 -4.33 6.91
CA THR A 65 13.89 -4.94 8.08
C THR A 65 14.58 -6.23 7.67
N GLU A 66 15.91 -6.26 7.82
CA GLU A 66 16.75 -7.46 7.72
C GLU A 66 16.38 -8.44 8.84
N GLU A 67 15.25 -9.11 8.74
CA GLU A 67 15.03 -10.39 9.40
C GLU A 67 14.24 -11.27 8.42
N LYS A 68 15.01 -11.93 7.55
CA LYS A 68 14.59 -13.22 6.99
C LYS A 68 14.31 -14.16 8.16
N SER A 69 13.05 -14.27 8.56
CA SER A 69 12.56 -15.48 9.21
C SER A 69 11.25 -15.88 8.56
N PHE A 70 11.37 -16.40 7.35
CA PHE A 70 10.46 -17.45 6.91
C PHE A 70 11.21 -18.77 7.05
N ASP A 71 11.08 -19.41 8.20
CA ASP A 71 11.43 -20.82 8.37
C ASP A 71 10.14 -21.65 8.25
N PRO A 72 9.87 -22.27 7.08
CA PRO A 72 8.67 -23.09 6.90
C PRO A 72 8.77 -24.46 7.59
N ARG A 73 9.75 -24.67 8.48
CA ARG A 73 10.02 -25.95 9.14
C ARG A 73 10.52 -25.75 10.58
N ASP A 74 9.59 -25.57 11.52
CA ASP A 74 9.66 -26.26 12.82
C ASP A 74 8.23 -26.59 13.30
#